data_AF-A0A974BLC5-F1
#
_entry.id   AF-A0A974BLC5-F1
#
_cell.length_a   1.000
_cell.length_b   1.000
_cell.length_c   1.000
_cell.angle_alpha   90.00
_cell.angle_beta   90.00
_cell.angle_gamma   90.00
#
_symmetry.space_group_name_H-M   'P 1'
#
loop_
_entity.id
_entity.type
_entity.pdbx_description
1 polymer ?
#
loop_
_entity_poly.entity_id
_entity_poly.type
_entity_poly.pdbx_seq_one_letter_code
_entity_poly.pdbx_strand_id
1 'polypeptide(L)' 'MKYLPISKQNRQQINHFISKHWLSTDMIIRGVRIDMTKVDGIIAMNGDDICEIISLDSMKEGGSYVFIVSV' A
#
# COMPACT_ATOMS: atom_id res chain seq x y z
N MET A 1 3.24 -16.51 7.40
CA MET A 1 2.84 -15.33 6.61
C MET A 1 1.33 -15.37 6.38
N LYS A 2 0.62 -14.28 6.62
CA LYS A 2 -0.82 -14.12 6.37
C LYS A 2 -1.03 -12.99 5.38
N TYR A 3 -1.96 -13.15 4.45
CA TYR A 3 -2.34 -12.08 3.51
C TYR A 3 -3.70 -11.54 3.89
N LEU A 4 -3.81 -10.22 4.03
CA LEU A 4 -5.06 -9.56 4.37
C LEU A 4 -5.37 -8.45 3.35
N PRO A 5 -6.63 -8.28 2.94
CA PRO A 5 -6.99 -7.14 2.12
C PRO A 5 -6.79 -5.85 2.92
N ILE A 6 -6.40 -4.79 2.22
CA ILE A 6 -6.48 -3.45 2.79
C ILE A 6 -7.96 -3.11 2.97
N SER A 7 -8.33 -2.71 4.18
CA SER A 7 -9.70 -2.40 4.57
C SER A 7 -9.74 -1.18 5.47
N LYS A 8 -10.95 -0.68 5.78
CA LYS A 8 -11.10 0.42 6.74
C LYS A 8 -10.55 0.08 8.14
N GLN A 9 -10.52 -1.19 8.52
CA GLN A 9 -10.11 -1.63 9.85
C GLN A 9 -8.59 -1.56 10.04
N ASN A 10 -7.81 -1.90 9.01
CA ASN A 10 -6.34 -1.90 9.07
C ASN A 10 -5.69 -0.66 8.43
N ARG A 11 -6.48 0.24 7.82
CA ARG A 11 -5.98 1.42 7.10
C ARG A 11 -5.05 2.30 7.94
N GLN A 12 -5.41 2.55 9.20
CA GLN A 12 -4.60 3.42 10.07
C GLN A 12 -3.22 2.79 10.36
N GLN A 13 -3.19 1.48 10.65
CA GLN A 13 -1.95 0.74 10.87
C GLN A 13 -1.07 0.75 9.61
N ILE A 14 -1.67 0.56 8.44
CA ILE A 14 -0.97 0.58 7.15
C ILE A 14 -0.41 1.97 6.85
N ASN A 15 -1.21 3.04 7.04
CA ASN A 15 -0.73 4.41 6.83
C ASN A 15 0.43 4.74 7.76
N HIS A 16 0.36 4.31 9.03
CA HIS A 16 1.45 4.48 9.98
C HIS A 16 2.71 3.73 9.54
N PHE A 17 2.57 2.48 9.12
CA PHE A 17 3.67 1.69 8.57
C PHE A 17 4.31 2.38 7.37
N ILE A 18 3.51 2.84 6.40
CA ILE A 18 4.00 3.52 5.22
C ILE A 18 4.77 4.79 5.61
N SER A 19 4.19 5.65 6.46
CA SER A 19 4.87 6.87 6.90
C SER A 19 6.13 6.59 7.73
N LYS A 20 6.16 5.51 8.51
CA LYS A 20 7.33 5.13 9.31
C LYS A 20 8.50 4.70 8.42
N HIS A 21 8.23 3.97 7.33
CA HIS A 21 9.27 3.42 6.46
C HIS A 21 9.63 4.32 5.27
N TRP A 22 8.69 5.11 4.76
CA TRP A 22 8.88 6.00 3.59
C TRP A 22 8.65 7.49 3.88
N LEU A 23 8.53 7.88 5.15
CA LEU A 23 8.41 9.27 5.63
C LEU A 23 7.17 10.04 5.14
N SER A 24 6.35 9.45 4.27
CA SER A 24 5.15 10.02 3.70
C SER A 24 4.21 8.93 3.19
N THR A 25 2.90 9.22 3.17
CA THR A 25 1.89 8.41 2.47
C THR A 25 1.69 8.84 1.01
N ASP A 26 2.39 9.88 0.55
CA ASP A 26 2.46 10.21 -0.87
C ASP A 26 3.65 9.48 -1.50
N MET A 27 3.40 8.73 -2.56
CA MET A 27 4.45 8.07 -3.34
C MET A 27 4.45 8.58 -4.79
N ILE A 28 5.64 8.74 -5.37
CA ILE A 28 5.78 9.04 -6.80
C ILE A 28 6.05 7.73 -7.54
N ILE A 29 5.09 7.29 -8.36
CA ILE A 29 5.18 6.07 -9.15
C ILE A 29 5.14 6.47 -10.62
N ARG A 30 6.22 6.21 -11.36
CA ARG A 30 6.37 6.57 -12.79
C ARG A 30 6.04 8.05 -13.08
N GLY A 31 6.46 8.94 -12.18
CA GLY A 31 6.22 10.38 -12.31
C GLY A 31 4.81 10.83 -11.89
N VAL A 32 3.95 9.93 -11.45
CA VAL A 32 2.60 10.22 -10.95
C VAL A 32 2.60 10.20 -9.43
N ARG A 33 2.03 11.23 -8.79
CA ARG A 33 1.80 11.24 -7.35
C ARG A 33 0.58 10.39 -7.01
N ILE A 34 0.78 9.38 -6.17
CA ILE A 34 -0.24 8.46 -5.69
C ILE A 34 -0.44 8.68 -4.19
N ASP A 35 -1.71 8.88 -3.80
CA ASP A 35 -2.14 8.96 -2.41
C ASP A 35 -2.37 7.54 -1.86
N MET A 36 -1.37 7.02 -1.14
CA MET A 36 -1.39 5.66 -0.59
C MET A 36 -2.45 5.44 0.48
N THR A 37 -3.07 6.50 1.01
CA THR A 37 -4.14 6.36 2.00
C THR A 37 -5.45 5.86 1.38
N LYS A 38 -5.56 5.92 0.04
CA LYS A 38 -6.78 5.59 -0.71
C LYS A 38 -6.67 4.33 -1.55
N VAL A 39 -5.46 3.79 -1.74
CA VAL A 39 -5.26 2.65 -2.63
C VAL A 39 -5.86 1.37 -2.07
N ASP A 40 -6.37 0.51 -2.93
CA ASP A 40 -6.74 -0.85 -2.59
C ASP A 40 -5.55 -1.79 -2.75
N GLY A 41 -5.61 -2.97 -2.13
CA GLY A 41 -4.47 -3.88 -2.17
C GLY A 41 -4.54 -4.99 -1.13
N ILE A 42 -3.39 -5.65 -0.94
CA ILE A 42 -3.17 -6.74 0.00
C ILE A 42 -1.91 -6.44 0.79
N ILE A 43 -1.94 -6.70 2.09
CA ILE A 43 -0.74 -6.69 2.93
C ILE A 43 -0.29 -8.12 3.25
N ALA A 44 1.01 -8.33 3.26
CA ALA A 44 1.62 -9.54 3.81
C ALA A 44 2.04 -9.26 5.26
N MET A 45 1.58 -10.10 6.18
CA MET A 45 1.92 -10.02 7.59
C MET A 45 2.74 -11.23 8.05
N ASN A 46 3.69 -10.99 8.94
CA ASN A 46 4.41 -12.01 9.69
C ASN A 46 4.14 -11.83 11.19
N GLY A 47 3.25 -12.65 11.75
CA GLY A 47 2.70 -12.37 13.07
C GLY A 47 1.82 -11.11 13.02
N ASP A 48 2.16 -10.12 13.84
CA ASP A 48 1.47 -8.83 13.92
C ASP A 48 2.16 -7.71 13.10
N ASP A 49 3.32 -8.03 12.49
CA ASP A 49 4.10 -7.09 11.69
C ASP A 49 3.72 -7.14 10.22
N ILE A 50 3.60 -5.96 9.60
CA ILE A 50 3.47 -5.81 8.15
C ILE A 50 4.87 -5.98 7.53
N CYS A 51 5.00 -6.86 6.54
CA CYS A 51 6.25 -7.10 5.83
C CYS A 51 6.23 -6.52 4.42
N GLU A 52 5.08 -6.57 3.75
CA GLU A 52 4.95 -6.08 2.37
C GLU A 52 3.55 -5.54 2.11
N ILE A 53 3.47 -4.58 1.20
CA ILE A 53 2.22 -4.02 0.70
C ILE A 53 2.19 -4.18 -0.81
N ILE A 54 1.17 -4.86 -1.32
CA ILE A 54 0.86 -4.94 -2.73
C ILE A 54 -0.36 -4.07 -2.97
N SER A 55 -0.17 -2.92 -3.61
CA SER A 55 -1.26 -2.05 -3.99
C SER A 55 -1.74 -2.40 -5.39
N LEU A 56 -3.05 -2.51 -5.54
CA LEU A 56 -3.75 -2.79 -6.79
C LEU A 56 -4.58 -1.55 -7.10
N ASP A 57 -3.96 -0.53 -7.69
CA ASP A 57 -4.71 0.64 -8.13
C ASP A 57 -5.23 0.42 -9.55
N SER A 58 -6.56 0.38 -9.67
CA SER A 58 -7.25 0.25 -10.95
C SER A 58 -7.54 1.65 -11.50
N MET A 59 -6.51 2.36 -11.97
CA MET A 59 -6.75 3.60 -12.71
C MET A 59 -7.39 3.28 -14.06
N LYS A 60 -8.57 3.85 -14.31
CA LYS A 60 -9.21 3.84 -15.63
C LYS A 60 -8.62 4.95 -16.50
N GLU A 61 -8.45 4.60 -17.78
CA GLU A 61 -7.74 5.31 -18.86
C GLU A 61 -6.20 5.23 -18.80
N GLY A 62 -5.66 4.08 -19.24
CA GLY A 62 -4.24 3.96 -19.64
C GLY A 62 -3.48 2.73 -19.12
N GLY A 63 -3.99 2.04 -18.09
CA GLY A 63 -3.43 0.77 -17.58
C GLY A 63 -3.52 0.65 -16.05
N SER A 64 -3.65 -0.58 -15.56
CA SER A 64 -3.62 -0.87 -14.12
C SER A 64 -2.18 -0.86 -13.60
N TYR A 65 -1.95 -0.26 -12.43
CA TYR A 65 -0.64 -0.31 -11.77
C TYR A 65 -0.70 -1.27 -10.60
N VAL A 66 0.15 -2.31 -10.67
CA VAL A 66 0.51 -3.09 -9.49
C VAL A 66 1.86 -2.59 -9.04
N PHE A 67 1.95 -2.19 -7.78
CA PHE A 67 3.23 -1.85 -7.18
C PHE A 67 3.37 -2.58 -5.85
N ILE A 68 4.57 -3.12 -5.66
CA ILE A 68 4.96 -3.89 -4.47
C ILE A 68 5.90 -2.98 -3.68
N VAL A 69 5.53 -2.75 -2.43
CA VAL A 69 6.33 -2.00 -1.48
C VAL A 69 6.79 -2.99 -0.41
N SER A 70 8.07 -3.38 -0.48
CA SER A 70 8.74 -4.23 0.52
C SER A 70 9.62 -3.36 1.42
N VAL A 71 9.61 -3.62 2.73
CA VAL A 71 10.53 -3.00 3.71
C VAL A 71 11.85 -3.72 3.83
#